data_AF-A0A4Y9RYF7-F1
#
_entry.id   AF-A0A4Y9RYF7-F1
#
_cell.length_a   1.000
_cell.length_b   1.000
_cell.length_c   1.000
_cell.angle_alpha   90.00
_cell.angle_beta   90.00
_cell.angle_gamma   90.00
#
_symmetry.space_group_name_H-M   'P 1'
#
loop_
_entity.id
_entity.type
_entity.pdbx_description
1 polymer ?
#
loop_
_entity_poly.entity_id
_entity_poly.type
_entity_poly.pdbx_seq_one_letter_code
_entity_poly.pdbx_strand_id
1 'polypeptide(L)'
;MFMAEPGDPKDPAVPTDDHDHDAHIGFVSPASLAGRARAPEPESEPVAEDAREPGLFDPPELEPGPFDLSGQVTRPTAPFAPRPELRPEPTSEPSVETPVAPTPVTRAMREQMTSDAAPRREGPAVPMRLYAIYVLILLAVPTLGVSCLVALLAVMRRDGATDALEHSHAVYQQRTLFGTFGAAVVGAVLIVVNIGVLVLFALAIWVLARGAFGVLKLKSGQAVPNPRSWLF
;
A
#
# COMPACT_ATOMS: atom_id res chain seq x y z
N MET A 1 -82.62 -38.67 -4.96
CA MET A 1 -82.70 -39.41 -6.25
C MET A 1 -81.54 -38.92 -7.09
N PHE A 2 -80.47 -39.70 -7.14
CA PHE A 2 -79.21 -39.41 -7.82
C PHE A 2 -79.43 -39.56 -9.34
N MET A 3 -79.10 -38.54 -10.12
CA MET A 3 -78.96 -38.66 -11.57
C MET A 3 -77.49 -38.97 -11.85
N ALA A 4 -77.23 -40.18 -12.33
CA ALA A 4 -75.92 -40.61 -12.81
C ALA A 4 -75.72 -40.05 -14.21
N GLU A 5 -74.66 -39.27 -14.39
CA GLU A 5 -74.13 -38.88 -15.69
C GLU A 5 -73.47 -40.10 -16.35
N PRO A 6 -73.86 -40.51 -17.57
CA PRO A 6 -73.22 -41.62 -18.28
C PRO A 6 -71.80 -41.24 -18.71
N GLY A 7 -70.82 -42.03 -18.28
CA GLY A 7 -69.43 -41.89 -18.68
C GLY A 7 -69.24 -42.04 -20.19
N ASP A 8 -68.54 -41.07 -20.76
CA ASP A 8 -68.02 -41.08 -22.13
C ASP A 8 -66.87 -42.11 -22.25
N PRO A 9 -66.84 -43.00 -23.26
CA PRO A 9 -65.75 -43.96 -23.42
C PRO A 9 -64.45 -43.25 -23.81
N LYS A 10 -63.36 -43.59 -23.12
CA LYS A 10 -61.99 -43.23 -23.48
C LYS A 10 -61.68 -43.69 -24.90
N ASP A 11 -61.50 -42.73 -25.78
CA ASP A 11 -60.89 -42.89 -27.10
C ASP A 11 -59.43 -43.39 -26.93
N PRO A 12 -59.02 -44.53 -27.52
CA PRO A 12 -57.67 -45.04 -27.36
C PRO A 12 -56.78 -44.53 -28.49
N ALA A 13 -56.51 -43.23 -28.57
CA ALA A 13 -55.55 -42.69 -29.55
C ALA A 13 -55.13 -41.23 -29.27
N VAL A 14 -54.61 -40.94 -28.08
CA VAL A 14 -53.76 -39.75 -27.91
C VAL A 14 -52.44 -40.21 -27.30
N PRO A 15 -51.30 -40.10 -28.02
CA PRO A 15 -50.01 -40.29 -27.39
C PRO A 15 -49.87 -39.15 -26.36
N THR A 16 -49.94 -39.50 -25.08
CA THR A 16 -49.50 -38.61 -24.02
C THR A 16 -48.05 -38.29 -24.29
N ASP A 17 -47.83 -37.04 -24.67
CA ASP A 17 -46.51 -36.45 -24.79
C ASP A 17 -45.95 -36.33 -23.38
N ASP A 18 -45.46 -37.46 -22.83
CA ASP A 18 -44.58 -37.50 -21.66
C ASP A 18 -43.25 -36.88 -22.11
N HIS A 19 -43.27 -35.56 -22.30
CA HIS A 19 -42.07 -34.76 -22.42
C HIS A 19 -41.38 -34.79 -21.05
N ASP A 20 -40.33 -35.60 -20.95
CA ASP A 20 -39.34 -35.56 -19.86
C ASP A 20 -38.80 -34.12 -19.72
N HIS A 21 -39.43 -33.32 -18.85
CA HIS A 21 -39.05 -31.93 -18.60
C HIS A 21 -37.66 -31.80 -17.95
N ASP A 22 -37.10 -32.90 -17.46
CA ASP A 22 -35.78 -32.97 -16.84
C ASP A 22 -34.63 -32.85 -17.87
N ALA A 23 -34.90 -33.06 -19.17
CA ALA A 23 -33.90 -32.91 -20.23
C ALA A 23 -33.46 -31.44 -20.47
N HIS A 24 -34.21 -30.46 -19.94
CA HIS A 24 -33.91 -29.03 -20.10
C HIS A 24 -33.10 -28.42 -18.95
N ILE A 25 -32.82 -29.17 -17.88
CA ILE A 25 -31.91 -28.71 -16.82
C ILE A 25 -30.49 -29.15 -17.19
N GLY A 26 -29.81 -28.27 -17.92
CA GLY A 26 -28.57 -28.53 -18.64
C GLY A 26 -27.34 -28.78 -17.78
N PHE A 27 -27.24 -29.95 -17.13
CA PHE A 27 -25.97 -30.40 -16.54
C PHE A 27 -25.59 -31.86 -16.78
N VAL A 28 -26.47 -32.76 -17.23
CA VAL A 28 -26.07 -34.15 -17.53
C VAL A 28 -26.92 -34.77 -18.65
N SER A 29 -26.72 -34.33 -19.90
CA SER A 29 -27.27 -35.04 -21.05
C SER A 29 -26.24 -36.06 -21.56
N PRO A 30 -26.60 -37.31 -21.90
CA PRO A 30 -25.65 -38.33 -22.36
C PRO A 30 -24.87 -37.92 -23.63
N ALA A 31 -25.39 -36.97 -24.41
CA ALA A 31 -24.69 -36.36 -25.54
C ALA A 31 -23.43 -35.57 -25.12
N SER A 32 -23.36 -35.04 -23.90
CA SER A 32 -22.20 -34.28 -23.39
C SER A 32 -21.00 -35.17 -23.03
N LEU A 33 -21.20 -36.48 -22.89
CA LEU A 33 -20.14 -37.46 -22.62
C LEU A 33 -19.48 -38.01 -23.90
N ALA A 34 -19.98 -37.64 -25.08
CA ALA A 34 -19.36 -38.00 -26.35
C ALA A 34 -18.09 -37.16 -26.55
N GLY A 35 -16.95 -37.69 -26.05
CA GLY A 35 -15.64 -37.08 -26.21
C GLY A 35 -15.31 -36.84 -27.68
N ARG A 36 -14.94 -35.60 -28.04
CA ARG A 36 -14.49 -35.25 -29.38
C ARG A 36 -13.07 -35.78 -29.59
N ALA A 37 -12.87 -36.64 -30.59
CA ALA A 37 -11.53 -37.06 -31.00
C ALA A 37 -10.73 -35.84 -31.50
N ARG A 38 -9.50 -35.70 -31.01
CA ARG A 38 -8.58 -34.61 -31.41
C ARG A 38 -8.16 -34.83 -32.86
N ALA A 39 -8.37 -33.83 -33.71
CA ALA A 39 -7.81 -33.83 -35.06
C ALA A 39 -6.27 -33.73 -34.96
N PRO A 40 -5.50 -34.43 -35.81
CA PRO A 40 -4.06 -34.26 -35.87
C PRO A 40 -3.72 -32.81 -36.22
N GLU A 41 -2.81 -32.23 -35.43
CA GLU A 41 -2.29 -30.88 -35.59
C GLU A 41 -1.54 -30.79 -36.93
N PRO A 42 -1.78 -29.76 -37.76
CA PRO A 42 -1.02 -29.62 -38.99
C PRO A 42 0.46 -29.39 -38.65
N GLU A 43 1.32 -30.20 -39.24
CA GLU A 43 2.78 -30.04 -39.17
C GLU A 43 3.14 -28.61 -39.58
N SER A 44 3.81 -27.91 -38.67
CA SER A 44 4.32 -26.56 -38.87
C SER A 44 5.30 -26.52 -40.05
N GLU A 45 4.96 -25.78 -41.10
CA GLU A 45 5.92 -25.42 -42.14
C GLU A 45 7.07 -24.57 -41.55
N PRO A 46 8.32 -24.75 -42.03
CA PRO A 46 9.44 -23.95 -41.56
C PRO A 46 9.34 -22.52 -42.10
N VAL A 47 8.84 -21.60 -41.27
CA VAL A 47 8.93 -20.17 -41.55
C VAL A 47 10.38 -19.73 -41.43
N ALA A 48 10.85 -19.08 -42.49
CA ALA A 48 12.21 -18.64 -42.71
C ALA A 48 12.80 -17.84 -41.53
N GLU A 49 14.04 -18.18 -41.24
CA GLU A 49 14.96 -17.58 -40.27
C GLU A 49 15.39 -16.18 -40.74
N ASP A 50 14.59 -15.13 -40.54
CA ASP A 50 15.09 -13.75 -40.67
C ASP A 50 14.28 -12.71 -39.89
N ALA A 51 14.34 -12.79 -38.56
CA ALA A 51 14.20 -11.66 -37.65
C ALA A 51 14.57 -12.16 -36.26
N ARG A 52 15.84 -11.98 -35.86
CA ARG A 52 16.26 -12.24 -34.48
C ARG A 52 15.56 -11.21 -33.59
N GLU A 53 14.49 -11.60 -32.92
CA GLU A 53 13.95 -10.79 -31.82
C GLU A 53 14.98 -10.72 -30.70
N PRO A 54 15.28 -9.53 -30.15
CA PRO A 54 16.24 -9.40 -29.06
C PRO A 54 15.71 -10.17 -27.85
N GLY A 55 16.56 -11.03 -27.30
CA GLY A 55 16.22 -11.86 -26.15
C GLY A 55 15.93 -10.99 -24.93
N LEU A 56 15.10 -11.49 -24.02
CA LEU A 56 14.79 -10.85 -22.73
C LEU A 56 16.03 -10.49 -21.88
N PHE A 57 17.19 -11.06 -22.21
CA PHE A 57 18.46 -10.85 -21.55
C PHE A 57 19.49 -10.11 -22.40
N ASP A 58 19.13 -9.65 -23.60
CA ASP A 58 20.00 -8.79 -24.39
C ASP A 58 20.07 -7.40 -23.74
N PRO A 59 21.28 -6.85 -23.52
CA PRO A 59 21.42 -5.51 -22.96
C PRO A 59 20.85 -4.49 -23.95
N PRO A 60 20.05 -3.51 -23.51
CA PRO A 60 19.55 -2.47 -24.41
C PRO A 60 20.74 -1.71 -24.99
N GLU A 61 20.76 -1.51 -26.31
CA GLU A 61 21.73 -0.64 -26.97
C GLU A 61 21.65 0.74 -26.32
N LEU A 62 22.71 1.13 -25.62
CA LEU A 62 22.85 2.40 -24.92
C LEU A 62 22.99 3.53 -25.95
N GLU A 63 21.86 3.97 -26.49
CA GLU A 63 21.76 5.29 -27.12
C GLU A 63 22.01 6.35 -26.05
N PRO A 64 23.04 7.22 -26.19
CA PRO A 64 23.31 8.27 -25.22
C PRO A 64 22.17 9.29 -25.26
N GLY A 65 21.24 9.16 -24.31
CA GLY A 65 20.16 10.11 -24.12
C GLY A 65 20.72 11.49 -23.71
N PRO A 66 19.94 12.57 -23.90
CA PRO A 66 20.36 13.96 -23.64
C PRO A 66 20.70 14.28 -22.16
N PHE A 67 20.71 13.28 -21.30
CA PHE A 67 20.99 13.36 -19.86
C PHE A 67 22.18 12.47 -19.44
N ASP A 68 23.01 12.02 -20.38
CA ASP A 68 24.26 11.35 -20.06
C ASP A 68 25.23 12.34 -19.37
N LEU A 69 25.17 12.35 -18.03
CA LEU A 69 25.97 13.18 -17.13
C LEU A 69 27.33 12.54 -16.81
N SER A 70 27.92 11.83 -17.77
CA SER A 70 29.32 11.40 -17.72
C SER A 70 30.31 12.55 -17.99
N GLY A 71 29.82 13.78 -18.19
CA GLY A 71 30.59 15.01 -18.29
C GLY A 71 30.63 15.84 -17.00
N GLN A 72 31.84 16.04 -16.48
CA GLN A 72 32.28 17.07 -15.51
C GLN A 72 31.51 17.18 -14.17
N VAL A 73 32.09 16.51 -13.15
CA VAL A 73 31.93 16.89 -11.74
C VAL A 73 32.46 18.32 -11.56
N THR A 74 31.57 19.32 -11.60
CA THR A 74 31.93 20.67 -11.16
C THR A 74 32.00 20.66 -9.64
N ARG A 75 33.23 20.47 -9.13
CA ARG A 75 33.56 20.59 -7.71
C ARG A 75 33.27 22.03 -7.27
N PRO A 76 32.38 22.28 -6.29
CA PRO A 76 32.21 23.61 -5.73
C PRO A 76 33.50 24.01 -5.01
N THR A 77 34.28 24.90 -5.62
CA THR A 77 35.50 25.46 -5.03
C THR A 77 35.12 26.46 -3.94
N ALA A 78 35.06 26.00 -2.69
CA ALA A 78 35.14 26.89 -1.53
C ALA A 78 36.59 26.88 -1.04
N PRO A 79 37.34 28.00 -1.13
CA PRO A 79 38.68 28.10 -0.57
C PRO A 79 38.58 28.24 0.95
N PHE A 80 38.60 27.13 1.69
CA PHE A 80 38.89 27.19 3.12
C PHE A 80 40.41 27.21 3.30
N ALA A 81 40.92 28.39 3.70
CA ALA A 81 42.32 28.55 4.05
C ALA A 81 42.68 27.68 5.27
N PRO A 82 43.78 26.91 5.25
CA PRO A 82 44.26 26.21 6.43
C PRO A 82 44.82 27.22 7.46
N ARG A 83 44.31 27.18 8.69
CA ARG A 83 44.91 27.91 9.82
C ARG A 83 46.19 27.18 10.25
N PRO A 84 47.33 27.86 10.45
CA PRO A 84 48.64 27.22 10.65
C PRO A 84 48.72 26.36 11.91
N GLU A 85 49.31 25.17 11.74
CA GLU A 85 49.87 24.34 12.81
C GLU A 85 50.88 25.15 13.64
N LEU A 86 50.77 25.10 14.97
CA LEU A 86 51.86 25.44 15.87
C LEU A 86 52.46 24.13 16.41
N ARG A 87 53.70 23.89 16.01
CA ARG A 87 54.56 22.81 16.48
C ARG A 87 55.15 23.09 17.88
N PRO A 88 55.69 22.05 18.53
CA PRO A 88 55.86 21.92 19.97
C PRO A 88 57.15 22.59 20.44
N GLU A 89 57.22 22.85 21.74
CA GLU A 89 58.48 23.06 22.46
C GLU A 89 58.29 22.54 23.91
N PRO A 90 59.39 22.20 24.59
CA PRO A 90 59.60 20.88 25.17
C PRO A 90 59.53 20.96 26.70
N THR A 91 59.92 19.88 27.38
CA THR A 91 60.66 19.88 28.67
C THR A 91 60.07 18.90 29.69
N SER A 92 60.90 17.88 29.96
CA SER A 92 61.04 17.14 31.22
C SER A 92 60.07 16.00 31.53
N GLU A 93 60.51 14.78 31.20
CA GLU A 93 60.50 13.66 32.15
C GLU A 93 61.75 13.77 33.06
N PRO A 94 61.86 13.15 34.26
CA PRO A 94 61.37 11.81 34.57
C PRO A 94 60.93 11.51 36.03
N SER A 95 60.62 10.22 36.26
CA SER A 95 60.65 9.49 37.54
C SER A 95 59.34 9.48 38.35
N VAL A 96 58.65 8.33 38.44
CA VAL A 96 58.94 7.18 39.32
C VAL A 96 57.82 6.14 39.13
N GLU A 97 58.21 4.91 38.86
CA GLU A 97 57.37 3.73 38.71
C GLU A 97 57.41 2.91 40.01
N THR A 98 56.32 2.82 40.79
CA THR A 98 55.96 1.69 41.70
C THR A 98 54.51 1.85 42.26
N PRO A 99 53.86 0.81 42.84
CA PRO A 99 52.81 0.03 42.18
C PRO A 99 51.40 0.15 42.81
N VAL A 100 50.39 -0.11 41.96
CA VAL A 100 49.04 -0.66 42.28
C VAL A 100 48.17 0.12 43.28
N ALA A 101 47.29 0.96 42.72
CA ALA A 101 45.88 1.04 43.10
C ALA A 101 45.08 1.39 41.84
N PRO A 102 43.95 0.73 41.51
CA PRO A 102 43.12 1.17 40.39
C PRO A 102 42.60 2.57 40.72
N THR A 103 43.11 3.55 39.99
CA THR A 103 42.80 4.97 40.15
C THR A 103 41.29 5.22 40.05
N PRO A 104 40.72 6.17 40.81
CA PRO A 104 39.31 6.55 40.73
C PRO A 104 38.90 7.02 39.32
N VAL A 105 39.89 7.38 38.50
CA VAL A 105 39.73 7.75 37.08
C VAL A 105 39.22 6.58 36.25
N THR A 106 39.64 5.34 36.50
CA THR A 106 39.12 4.17 35.75
C THR A 106 37.66 3.88 36.06
N ARG A 107 37.23 4.16 37.30
CA ARG A 107 35.83 4.06 37.71
C ARG A 107 35.00 5.20 37.15
N ALA A 108 35.47 6.44 37.30
CA ALA A 108 34.79 7.63 36.76
C ALA A 108 34.69 7.61 35.22
N MET A 109 35.72 7.13 34.53
CA MET A 109 35.74 6.96 33.08
C MET A 109 34.85 5.80 32.62
N ARG A 110 34.75 4.72 33.41
CA ARG A 110 33.78 3.64 33.19
C ARG A 110 32.35 4.11 33.44
N GLU A 111 32.13 4.91 34.49
CA GLU A 111 30.84 5.53 34.82
C GLU A 111 30.43 6.54 33.73
N GLN A 112 31.37 7.32 33.20
CA GLN A 112 31.17 8.19 32.04
C GLN A 112 30.90 7.38 30.77
N MET A 113 31.60 6.26 30.50
CA MET A 113 31.30 5.39 29.36
C MET A 113 29.94 4.69 29.48
N THR A 114 29.49 4.34 30.70
CA THR A 114 28.14 3.80 30.92
C THR A 114 27.07 4.89 30.90
N SER A 115 27.42 6.14 31.21
CA SER A 115 26.52 7.30 31.12
C SER A 115 26.43 7.87 29.70
N ASP A 116 27.47 7.67 28.88
CA ASP A 116 27.53 8.02 27.46
C ASP A 116 27.02 6.89 26.54
N ALA A 117 26.63 5.76 27.13
CA ALA A 117 25.64 4.86 26.52
C ALA A 117 24.28 5.57 26.51
N ALA A 118 24.20 6.68 25.76
CA ALA A 118 22.97 7.36 25.44
C ALA A 118 21.98 6.30 24.96
N PRO A 119 20.71 6.33 25.41
CA PRO A 119 19.70 5.44 24.88
C PRO A 119 19.80 5.54 23.36
N ARG A 120 20.01 4.40 22.70
CA ARG A 120 20.04 4.26 21.25
C ARG A 120 18.99 5.23 20.73
N ARG A 121 19.40 6.30 20.04
CA ARG A 121 18.48 7.34 19.59
C ARG A 121 17.45 6.66 18.70
N GLU A 122 16.32 6.30 19.28
CA GLU A 122 15.14 5.93 18.53
C GLU A 122 14.90 7.16 17.64
N GLY A 123 14.96 6.96 16.32
CA GLY A 123 14.53 8.01 15.40
C GLY A 123 13.15 8.51 15.83
N PRO A 124 12.75 9.75 15.48
CA PRO A 124 11.55 10.40 16.01
C PRO A 124 10.42 9.38 16.17
N ALA A 125 10.13 8.98 17.40
CA ALA A 125 9.30 7.82 17.67
C ALA A 125 7.88 8.17 17.22
N VAL A 126 7.53 7.76 15.99
CA VAL A 126 6.26 8.09 15.39
C VAL A 126 5.16 7.46 16.26
N PRO A 127 4.23 8.25 16.80
CA PRO A 127 3.25 7.70 17.73
C PRO A 127 2.36 6.68 17.02
N MET A 128 2.19 5.51 17.64
CA MET A 128 1.39 4.39 17.11
C MET A 128 -0.04 4.80 16.71
N ARG A 129 -0.60 5.81 17.40
CA ARG A 129 -1.94 6.36 17.11
C ARG A 129 -2.10 6.84 15.67
N LEU A 130 -1.04 7.36 15.05
CA LEU A 130 -1.11 7.82 13.65
C LEU A 130 -1.26 6.64 12.69
N TYR A 131 -0.51 5.56 12.91
CA TYR A 131 -0.68 4.33 12.16
C TYR A 131 -2.08 3.75 12.34
N ALA A 132 -2.57 3.70 13.58
CA ALA A 132 -3.92 3.19 13.87
C ALA A 132 -5.00 3.94 13.07
N ILE A 133 -4.95 5.28 13.02
CA ILE A 133 -5.91 6.08 12.25
C ILE A 133 -5.78 5.80 10.75
N TYR A 134 -4.57 5.67 10.21
CA TYR A 134 -4.40 5.34 8.78
C TYR A 134 -4.92 3.96 8.42
N VAL A 135 -4.71 2.96 9.28
CA VAL A 135 -5.29 1.62 9.10
C VAL A 135 -6.81 1.72 9.09
N LEU A 136 -7.40 2.52 9.98
CA LEU A 136 -8.84 2.75 10.03
C LEU A 136 -9.37 3.48 8.79
N ILE A 137 -8.60 4.41 8.21
CA ILE A 137 -8.92 5.04 6.92
C ILE A 137 -8.90 4.00 5.79
N LEU A 138 -7.88 3.14 5.73
CA LEU A 138 -7.78 2.10 4.70
C LEU A 138 -8.89 1.05 4.82
N LEU A 139 -9.26 0.73 6.06
CA LEU A 139 -10.34 -0.21 6.36
C LEU A 139 -11.73 0.38 6.04
N ALA A 140 -11.84 1.69 5.77
CA ALA A 140 -13.11 2.35 5.49
C ALA A 140 -13.83 1.71 4.29
N VAL A 141 -13.11 1.36 3.24
CA VAL A 141 -13.72 0.76 2.04
C VAL A 141 -14.25 -0.65 2.27
N PRO A 142 -13.46 -1.63 2.77
CA PRO A 142 -13.98 -2.98 3.00
C PRO A 142 -15.04 -3.05 4.10
N THR A 143 -15.10 -2.06 5.00
CA THR A 143 -16.13 -1.98 6.05
C THR A 143 -17.33 -1.10 5.69
N LEU A 144 -17.46 -0.70 4.42
CA LEU A 144 -18.53 0.19 3.95
C LEU A 144 -18.68 1.47 4.80
N GLY A 145 -17.55 2.01 5.25
CA GLY A 145 -17.45 3.26 6.00
C GLY A 145 -17.48 3.11 7.51
N VAL A 146 -17.79 1.94 8.09
CA VAL A 146 -17.92 1.79 9.56
C VAL A 146 -16.64 2.21 10.29
N SER A 147 -15.48 1.76 9.81
CA SER A 147 -14.19 2.16 10.40
C SER A 147 -13.87 3.65 10.23
N CYS A 148 -14.43 4.32 9.21
CA CYS A 148 -14.31 5.78 9.07
C CYS A 148 -14.99 6.51 10.23
N LEU A 149 -16.14 6.03 10.72
CA LEU A 149 -16.80 6.62 11.89
C LEU A 149 -15.94 6.44 13.15
N VAL A 150 -15.38 5.26 13.36
CA VAL A 150 -14.47 5.00 14.49
C VAL A 150 -13.24 5.92 14.40
N ALA A 151 -12.70 6.11 13.20
CA ALA A 151 -11.56 6.99 12.95
C ALA A 151 -11.88 8.46 13.23
N LEU A 152 -13.07 8.90 12.80
CA LEU A 152 -13.53 10.26 13.02
C LEU A 152 -13.69 10.52 14.52
N LEU A 153 -14.29 9.58 15.27
CA LEU A 153 -14.38 9.66 16.73
C LEU A 153 -12.99 9.69 17.40
N ALA A 154 -12.07 8.84 16.95
CA ALA A 154 -10.70 8.81 17.46
C ALA A 154 -9.97 10.15 17.22
N VAL A 155 -10.16 10.76 16.05
CA VAL A 155 -9.58 12.07 15.71
C VAL A 155 -10.23 13.21 16.50
N MET A 156 -11.54 13.15 16.75
CA MET A 156 -12.23 14.18 17.56
C MET A 156 -11.80 14.18 19.03
N ARG A 157 -11.44 13.01 19.57
CA ARG A 157 -10.97 12.86 20.95
C ARG A 157 -9.45 12.96 21.11
N ARG A 158 -8.72 13.18 20.01
CA ARG A 158 -7.27 13.22 20.01
C ARG A 158 -6.77 14.52 20.63
N ASP A 159 -5.83 14.39 21.56
CA ASP A 159 -5.06 15.53 22.09
C ASP A 159 -4.15 16.15 21.04
N GLY A 160 -3.80 17.42 21.25
CA GLY A 160 -2.95 18.22 20.37
C GLY A 160 -1.68 17.50 19.91
N ALA A 161 -1.25 17.79 18.68
CA ALA A 161 0.00 17.25 18.15
C ALA A 161 1.20 17.92 18.85
N THR A 162 2.16 17.11 19.27
CA THR A 162 3.37 17.52 20.00
C THR A 162 4.51 17.92 19.07
N ASP A 163 4.61 17.28 17.91
CA ASP A 163 5.67 17.51 16.93
C ASP A 163 5.10 18.00 15.58
N ALA A 164 5.94 18.67 14.79
CA ALA A 164 5.59 19.18 13.46
C ALA A 164 5.20 18.03 12.50
N LEU A 165 5.89 16.89 12.57
CA LEU A 165 5.55 15.69 11.81
C LEU A 165 4.16 15.21 12.19
N GLU A 166 3.90 15.04 13.49
CA GLU A 166 2.59 14.61 14.00
C GLU A 166 1.47 15.56 13.61
N HIS A 167 1.74 16.87 13.64
CA HIS A 167 0.76 17.90 13.29
C HIS A 167 0.39 17.80 11.81
N SER A 168 1.37 17.66 10.92
CA SER A 168 1.13 17.51 9.48
C SER A 168 0.22 16.31 9.17
N HIS A 169 0.52 15.15 9.77
CA HIS A 169 -0.29 13.95 9.58
C HIS A 169 -1.67 14.07 10.25
N ALA A 170 -1.77 14.70 11.42
CA ALA A 170 -3.05 14.92 12.10
C ALA A 170 -4.03 15.70 11.21
N VAL A 171 -3.56 16.81 10.64
CA VAL A 171 -4.36 17.67 9.76
C VAL A 171 -4.75 16.93 8.49
N TYR A 172 -3.82 16.17 7.90
CA TYR A 172 -4.07 15.36 6.71
C TYR A 172 -5.13 14.27 6.97
N GLN A 173 -5.03 13.55 8.09
CA GLN A 173 -5.98 12.52 8.52
C GLN A 173 -7.36 13.13 8.75
N GLN A 174 -7.43 14.23 9.51
CA GLN A 174 -8.68 14.91 9.80
C GLN A 174 -9.40 15.33 8.51
N ARG A 175 -8.71 15.99 7.58
CA ARG A 175 -9.31 16.39 6.30
C ARG A 175 -9.77 15.21 5.45
N THR A 176 -8.99 14.12 5.46
CA THR A 176 -9.38 12.90 4.75
C THR A 176 -10.66 12.34 5.34
N LEU A 177 -10.78 12.25 6.67
CA LEU A 177 -11.97 11.71 7.32
C LEU A 177 -13.22 12.58 7.09
N PHE A 178 -13.10 13.90 7.22
CA PHE A 178 -14.24 14.80 6.95
C PHE A 178 -14.62 14.80 5.46
N GLY A 179 -13.63 14.76 4.56
CA GLY A 179 -13.86 14.63 3.12
C GLY A 179 -14.55 13.32 2.77
N THR A 180 -14.06 12.20 3.32
CA THR A 180 -14.68 10.88 3.14
C THR A 180 -16.09 10.84 3.68
N PHE A 181 -16.31 11.34 4.90
CA PHE A 181 -17.63 11.38 5.51
C PHE A 181 -18.61 12.22 4.67
N GLY A 182 -18.22 13.43 4.28
CA GLY A 182 -19.05 14.31 3.45
C GLY A 182 -19.35 13.70 2.09
N ALA A 183 -18.33 13.18 1.39
CA ALA A 183 -18.50 12.53 0.09
C ALA A 183 -19.33 11.24 0.18
N ALA A 184 -19.22 10.49 1.27
CA ALA A 184 -20.03 9.29 1.51
C ALA A 184 -21.50 9.65 1.71
N VAL A 185 -21.80 10.70 2.50
CA VAL A 185 -23.18 11.19 2.69
C VAL A 185 -23.76 11.67 1.35
N VAL A 186 -23.02 12.47 0.59
CA VAL A 186 -23.45 12.93 -0.74
C VAL A 186 -23.65 11.75 -1.68
N GLY A 187 -22.69 10.84 -1.75
CA GLY A 187 -22.76 9.63 -2.57
C GLY A 187 -23.98 8.78 -2.24
N ALA A 188 -24.28 8.59 -0.95
CA ALA A 188 -25.45 7.84 -0.49
C ALA A 188 -26.77 8.50 -0.92
N VAL A 189 -26.88 9.83 -0.83
CA VAL A 189 -28.05 10.57 -1.33
C VAL A 189 -28.20 10.42 -2.85
N LEU A 190 -27.08 10.45 -3.59
CA LEU A 190 -27.06 10.29 -5.05
C LEU A 190 -27.39 8.86 -5.52
N ILE A 191 -27.46 7.87 -4.61
CA ILE A 191 -27.87 6.50 -4.98
C ILE A 191 -29.31 6.49 -5.53
N VAL A 192 -30.19 7.39 -5.09
CA VAL A 192 -31.58 7.50 -5.55
C VAL A 192 -31.66 7.68 -7.08
N VAL A 193 -30.66 8.34 -7.68
CA VAL A 193 -30.54 8.56 -9.13
C VAL A 193 -29.48 7.65 -9.78
N ASN A 194 -29.06 6.57 -9.13
CA ASN A 194 -28.02 5.61 -9.54
C ASN A 194 -26.59 6.19 -9.75
N ILE A 195 -26.43 7.52 -9.80
CA ILE A 195 -25.12 8.19 -9.90
C ILE A 195 -24.27 7.96 -8.63
N GLY A 196 -24.92 7.74 -7.49
CA GLY A 196 -24.26 7.54 -6.21
C GLY A 196 -23.26 6.39 -6.20
N VAL A 197 -23.52 5.30 -6.94
CA VAL A 197 -22.61 4.15 -7.01
C VAL A 197 -21.27 4.54 -7.63
N LEU A 198 -21.28 5.32 -8.72
CA LEU A 198 -20.05 5.81 -9.36
C LEU A 198 -19.28 6.77 -8.44
N VAL A 199 -20.01 7.64 -7.72
CA VAL A 199 -19.41 8.58 -6.76
C VAL A 199 -18.77 7.83 -5.59
N LEU A 200 -19.44 6.84 -5.03
CA LEU A 200 -18.92 6.03 -3.93
C LEU A 200 -17.73 5.15 -4.37
N PHE A 201 -17.75 4.67 -5.62
CA PHE A 201 -16.61 3.95 -6.19
C PHE A 201 -15.38 4.85 -6.38
N ALA A 202 -15.57 6.04 -6.95
CA ALA A 202 -14.50 7.04 -7.06
C ALA A 202 -13.98 7.45 -5.68
N LEU A 203 -14.88 7.61 -4.71
CA LEU A 203 -14.52 7.87 -3.32
C LEU A 203 -13.67 6.73 -2.74
N ALA A 204 -14.03 5.47 -2.97
CA ALA A 204 -13.27 4.33 -2.48
C ALA A 204 -11.81 4.36 -2.99
N ILE A 205 -11.62 4.58 -4.30
CA ILE A 205 -10.28 4.72 -4.89
C ILE A 205 -9.53 5.88 -4.25
N TRP A 206 -10.18 7.03 -4.11
CA TRP A 206 -9.57 8.23 -3.52
C TRP A 206 -9.13 8.00 -2.06
N VAL A 207 -9.97 7.33 -1.25
CA VAL A 207 -9.66 6.98 0.15
C VAL A 207 -8.46 6.03 0.24
N LEU A 208 -8.43 5.00 -0.60
CA LEU A 208 -7.31 4.04 -0.64
C LEU A 208 -6.01 4.75 -0.99
N ALA A 209 -6.01 5.57 -2.04
CA ALA A 209 -4.83 6.28 -2.48
C ALA A 209 -4.34 7.28 -1.40
N ARG A 210 -5.25 8.03 -0.78
CA ARG A 210 -4.91 8.98 0.31
C ARG A 210 -4.39 8.27 1.55
N GLY A 211 -4.98 7.13 1.92
CA GLY A 211 -4.53 6.31 3.03
C GLY A 211 -3.13 5.75 2.79
N ALA A 212 -2.90 5.15 1.62
CA ALA A 212 -1.62 4.56 1.23
C ALA A 212 -0.50 5.61 1.18
N PHE A 213 -0.75 6.78 0.57
CA PHE A 213 0.20 7.88 0.53
C PHE A 213 0.58 8.38 1.94
N GLY A 214 -0.42 8.52 2.82
CA GLY A 214 -0.21 8.92 4.20
C GLY A 214 0.65 7.93 4.99
N VAL A 215 0.38 6.63 4.85
CA VAL A 215 1.18 5.56 5.47
C VAL A 215 2.60 5.55 4.93
N LEU A 216 2.78 5.71 3.61
CA LEU A 216 4.11 5.73 2.99
C LEU A 216 4.96 6.87 3.54
N LYS A 217 4.41 8.08 3.62
CA LYS A 217 5.11 9.24 4.20
C LYS A 217 5.43 9.05 5.68
N LEU A 218 4.47 8.51 6.44
CA LEU A 218 4.66 8.22 7.86
C LEU A 218 5.77 7.18 8.08
N LYS A 219 5.79 6.11 7.27
CA LYS A 219 6.84 5.08 7.30
C LYS A 219 8.21 5.64 6.92
N SER A 220 8.26 6.61 6.01
CA SER A 220 9.50 7.31 5.65
C SER A 220 9.93 8.36 6.68
N GLY A 221 9.18 8.57 7.77
CA GLY A 221 9.48 9.61 8.75
C GLY A 221 9.41 11.03 8.19
N GLN A 222 8.65 11.22 7.10
CA GLN A 222 8.51 12.51 6.43
C GLN A 222 7.16 13.13 6.75
N ALA A 223 7.17 14.43 7.08
CA ALA A 223 5.95 15.22 7.18
C ALA A 223 5.21 15.27 5.83
N VAL A 224 3.88 15.42 5.90
CA VAL A 224 3.07 15.61 4.69
C VAL A 224 3.31 17.02 4.14
N PRO A 225 3.76 17.20 2.88
CA PRO A 225 4.12 18.51 2.34
C PRO A 225 2.96 19.52 2.36
N ASN A 226 1.77 19.07 1.95
CA ASN A 226 0.57 19.89 1.88
C ASN A 226 -0.57 19.19 2.64
N PRO A 227 -0.60 19.25 3.98
CA PRO A 227 -1.60 18.49 4.75
C PRO A 227 -3.04 18.98 4.51
N ARG A 228 -3.20 20.18 3.93
CA ARG A 228 -4.48 20.77 3.55
C ARG A 228 -4.94 20.47 2.12
N SER A 229 -4.12 19.81 1.31
CA SER A 229 -4.51 19.44 -0.05
C SER A 229 -5.64 18.41 -0.02
N TRP A 230 -6.48 18.45 -1.06
CA TRP A 230 -7.45 17.40 -1.38
C TRP A 230 -6.84 16.26 -2.20
N LEU A 231 -5.62 16.44 -2.69
CA LEU A 231 -4.80 15.46 -3.42
C LEU A 231 -3.59 15.04 -2.59
N PHE A 232 -2.66 14.28 -3.15
CA PHE A 232 -1.48 13.75 -2.44
C PHE A 232 -0.49 14.85 -2.05
#